data_AF-A0A951HZ12-F1
#
_entry.id   AF-A0A951HZ12-F1
#
_cell.length_a   1.000
_cell.length_b   1.000
_cell.length_c   1.000
_cell.angle_alpha   90.00
_cell.angle_beta   90.00
_cell.angle_gamma   90.00
#
_symmetry.space_group_name_H-M   'P 1'
#
loop_
_entity.id
_entity.type
_entity.pdbx_description
1 polymer ?
#
loop_
_entity_poly.entity_id
_entity_poly.type
_entity_poly.pdbx_seq_one_letter_code
_entity_poly.pdbx_strand_id
1 'polypeptide(L)'
;MSTEVETIEQRAAREAAQRLRWAVDEVKAMQTTERVLIGVEHSVLGCTPEPYNVASINRTMRALNQAIHDSDAMLIGEAQSSLMDELYAWRMDIFKRDESIMAHSLRRFCERTDGALDRQAFAALARFYRRCPHVGLVQCKYDLAITRLFTVAAEHNRRALRLNRADLAARLAELCAKWDESTRAEMDLPSTQAVARAVEELDNFIAEAEGVSHFEDLIARDIFNRLRAFKSGLGELFFNPVVTAAVIECNIVAGNKFSALLEEESGQISGEPEVGIELPEIFSDTSPNALGHLAHALDELQADDRGDEVTRKRLERIMRLLNIACAADGEPTEAAAESDAAAAEEVVRLTTPESLQELSETAENRELVESYLKPGRSPEACALDLNVFLEPLAEEEDATAQATQADPRRRALDLILRADDLLCFELTAQGDALPSQLETRLAGLFGEMQAAEGNLREIMSAAPGHTARKDAMLYVSNHLLGARLRLQSAIVRRSASELARREAARAAAAAAAARLATVSSAAPVEESAFGFSHPRTRKLLVAAVIIIALAGLAATLMRRTNVEQRLDPDVHALNPTELPGSEMLASARQRRDTLVCI
;
A
#
# COMPACT_ATOMS: atom_id res chain seq x y z
N MET A 1 49.24 40.55 -6.96
CA MET A 1 48.17 39.58 -6.65
C MET A 1 47.68 39.02 -7.98
N SER A 2 48.26 37.91 -8.41
CA SER A 2 47.90 37.26 -9.67
C SER A 2 46.82 36.23 -9.37
N THR A 3 45.57 36.57 -9.66
CA THR A 3 44.49 35.59 -9.78
C THR A 3 44.75 34.79 -11.06
N GLU A 4 45.22 33.55 -10.91
CA GLU A 4 45.32 32.60 -12.02
C GLU A 4 43.93 32.42 -12.65
N VAL A 5 43.83 32.72 -13.94
CA VAL A 5 42.63 32.42 -14.73
C VAL A 5 42.63 30.91 -14.94
N GLU A 6 41.84 30.21 -14.14
CA GLU A 6 41.61 28.77 -14.28
C GLU A 6 41.07 28.48 -15.70
N THR A 7 41.73 27.57 -16.43
CA THR A 7 41.29 27.23 -17.80
C THR A 7 39.98 26.45 -17.75
N ILE A 8 39.17 26.55 -18.81
CA ILE A 8 37.89 25.81 -18.93
C ILE A 8 38.10 24.30 -18.75
N GLU A 9 39.22 23.78 -19.25
CA GLU A 9 39.63 22.37 -19.13
C GLU A 9 39.95 21.97 -17.68
N GLN A 10 40.68 22.82 -16.93
CA GLN A 10 40.98 22.59 -15.52
C GLN A 10 39.72 22.58 -14.66
N ARG A 11 38.77 23.48 -14.94
CA ARG A 11 37.47 23.50 -14.28
C ARG A 11 36.66 22.25 -14.59
N ALA A 12 36.59 21.84 -15.86
CA ALA A 12 35.87 20.64 -16.29
C ALA A 12 36.45 19.38 -15.63
N ALA A 13 37.78 19.24 -15.59
CA ALA A 13 38.45 18.13 -14.92
C ALA A 13 38.17 18.10 -13.41
N ARG A 14 38.15 19.27 -12.74
CA ARG A 14 37.83 19.36 -11.31
C ARG A 14 36.39 18.95 -11.01
N GLU A 15 35.43 19.44 -11.78
CA GLU A 15 34.01 19.07 -11.65
C GLU A 15 33.79 17.57 -11.93
N ALA A 16 34.44 17.03 -12.97
CA ALA A 16 34.39 15.61 -13.29
C ALA A 16 35.01 14.74 -12.19
N ALA A 17 36.12 15.17 -11.57
CA ALA A 17 36.70 14.47 -10.43
C ALA A 17 35.76 14.45 -9.20
N GLN A 18 34.99 15.52 -8.97
CA GLN A 18 33.95 15.51 -7.92
C GLN A 18 32.83 14.53 -8.25
N ARG A 19 32.36 14.52 -9.50
CA ARG A 19 31.34 13.56 -9.96
C ARG A 19 31.81 12.12 -9.88
N LEU A 20 33.07 11.83 -10.22
CA LEU A 20 33.64 10.49 -10.09
C LEU A 20 33.66 10.04 -8.63
N ARG A 21 34.06 10.91 -7.68
CA ARG A 21 34.00 10.59 -6.24
C ARG A 21 32.58 10.27 -5.79
N TRP A 22 31.60 11.08 -6.19
CA TRP A 22 30.19 10.82 -5.92
C TRP A 22 29.73 9.48 -6.52
N ALA A 23 30.12 9.16 -7.75
CA ALA A 23 29.76 7.93 -8.43
C ALA A 23 30.35 6.69 -7.73
N VAL A 24 31.58 6.78 -7.21
CA VAL A 24 32.17 5.71 -6.38
C VAL A 24 31.31 5.43 -5.15
N ASP A 25 30.84 6.47 -4.48
CA ASP A 25 29.99 6.32 -3.30
C ASP A 25 28.59 5.79 -3.66
N GLU A 26 28.06 6.18 -4.82
CA GLU A 26 26.81 5.64 -5.36
C GLU A 26 26.90 4.14 -5.67
N VAL A 27 27.96 3.72 -6.35
CA VAL A 27 28.20 2.30 -6.67
C VAL A 27 28.27 1.47 -5.39
N LYS A 28 28.98 1.94 -4.36
CA LYS A 28 29.03 1.24 -3.07
C LYS A 28 27.67 1.13 -2.40
N ALA A 29 26.87 2.20 -2.45
CA ALA A 29 25.51 2.17 -1.92
C ALA A 29 24.64 1.15 -2.67
N MET A 30 24.65 1.16 -4.01
CA MET A 30 23.89 0.21 -4.82
C MET A 30 24.32 -1.24 -4.60
N GLN A 31 25.63 -1.52 -4.52
CA GLN A 31 26.14 -2.86 -4.18
C GLN A 31 25.67 -3.33 -2.82
N THR A 32 25.60 -2.43 -1.85
CA THR A 32 25.15 -2.75 -0.49
C THR A 32 23.65 -3.03 -0.48
N THR A 33 22.85 -2.18 -1.14
CA THR A 33 21.42 -2.40 -1.34
C THR A 33 21.14 -3.74 -2.03
N GLU A 34 21.82 -4.01 -3.14
CA GLU A 34 21.66 -5.26 -3.88
C GLU A 34 22.01 -6.49 -3.02
N ARG A 35 23.09 -6.44 -2.25
CA ARG A 35 23.46 -7.53 -1.32
C ARG A 35 22.35 -7.79 -0.30
N VAL A 36 21.72 -6.74 0.22
CA VAL A 36 20.58 -6.89 1.14
C VAL A 36 19.42 -7.57 0.42
N LEU A 37 19.03 -7.11 -0.77
CA LEU A 37 17.89 -7.69 -1.50
C LEU A 37 18.14 -9.15 -1.90
N ILE A 38 19.35 -9.49 -2.37
CA ILE A 38 19.78 -10.89 -2.60
C ILE A 38 19.58 -11.71 -1.31
N GLY A 39 19.99 -11.15 -0.17
CA GLY A 39 19.86 -11.79 1.13
C GLY A 39 18.39 -12.07 1.49
N VAL A 40 17.50 -11.10 1.26
CA VAL A 40 16.04 -11.27 1.46
C VAL A 40 15.51 -12.39 0.57
N GLU A 41 15.82 -12.35 -0.73
CA GLU A 41 15.34 -13.35 -1.68
C GLU A 41 15.81 -14.76 -1.35
N HIS A 42 17.08 -14.91 -0.98
CA HIS A 42 17.64 -16.22 -0.64
C HIS A 42 17.10 -16.77 0.68
N SER A 43 17.08 -15.95 1.74
CA SER A 43 16.79 -16.42 3.10
C SER A 43 15.30 -16.39 3.47
N VAL A 44 14.51 -15.50 2.85
CA VAL A 44 13.09 -15.33 3.15
C VAL A 44 12.22 -15.88 2.03
N LEU A 45 12.59 -15.65 0.77
CA LEU A 45 11.78 -16.07 -0.39
C LEU A 45 12.24 -17.40 -1.03
N GLY A 46 13.37 -17.95 -0.60
CA GLY A 46 13.92 -19.21 -1.12
C GLY A 46 14.34 -19.15 -2.60
N CYS A 47 14.54 -17.96 -3.15
CA CYS A 47 14.95 -17.76 -4.54
C CYS A 47 16.48 -17.73 -4.67
N THR A 48 17.01 -18.10 -5.84
CA THR A 48 18.45 -17.98 -6.17
C THR A 48 18.65 -16.89 -7.20
N PRO A 49 18.95 -15.66 -6.78
CA PRO A 49 18.85 -14.55 -7.69
C PRO A 49 20.21 -14.18 -8.30
N GLU A 50 20.21 -13.68 -9.54
CA GLU A 50 21.43 -13.32 -10.24
C GLU A 50 21.93 -11.93 -9.80
N PRO A 51 23.24 -11.76 -9.49
CA PRO A 51 23.81 -10.46 -9.18
C PRO A 51 24.03 -9.63 -10.43
N TYR A 52 23.96 -8.31 -10.29
CA TYR A 52 24.22 -7.37 -11.35
C TYR A 52 25.66 -7.46 -11.87
N ASN A 53 25.82 -7.31 -13.18
CA ASN A 53 27.13 -7.36 -13.82
C ASN A 53 27.92 -6.05 -13.64
N VAL A 54 28.74 -6.01 -12.59
CA VAL A 54 29.59 -4.86 -12.23
C VAL A 54 30.71 -4.59 -13.26
N ALA A 55 30.93 -5.43 -14.28
CA ALA A 55 32.00 -5.21 -15.24
C ALA A 55 31.78 -3.95 -16.11
N SER A 56 30.51 -3.64 -16.43
CA SER A 56 30.13 -2.52 -17.27
C SER A 56 30.38 -1.17 -16.57
N ILE A 57 29.88 -1.01 -15.34
CA ILE A 57 30.11 0.19 -14.53
C ILE A 57 31.61 0.44 -14.22
N ASN A 58 32.37 -0.62 -13.95
CA ASN A 58 33.82 -0.49 -13.73
C ASN A 58 34.56 -0.04 -15.00
N ARG A 59 34.01 -0.30 -16.19
CA ARG A 59 34.59 0.16 -17.46
C ARG A 59 34.34 1.65 -17.66
N THR A 60 33.10 2.11 -17.45
CA THR A 60 32.72 3.52 -17.61
C THR A 60 33.41 4.41 -16.57
N MET A 61 33.55 3.96 -15.32
CA MET A 61 34.33 4.67 -14.29
C MET A 61 35.81 4.82 -14.66
N ARG A 62 36.44 3.76 -15.19
CA ARG A 62 37.84 3.82 -15.65
C ARG A 62 38.01 4.77 -16.84
N ALA A 63 37.06 4.76 -17.78
CA ALA A 63 37.06 5.68 -18.91
C ALA A 63 36.97 7.14 -18.45
N LEU A 64 36.09 7.45 -17.49
CA LEU A 64 36.00 8.81 -16.93
C LEU A 64 37.28 9.22 -16.20
N ASN A 65 37.86 8.32 -15.39
CA ASN A 65 39.10 8.60 -14.69
C ASN A 65 40.27 8.88 -15.65
N GLN A 66 40.34 8.15 -16.77
CA GLN A 66 41.33 8.38 -17.81
C GLN A 66 41.11 9.73 -18.51
N ALA A 67 39.87 10.04 -18.89
CA ALA A 67 39.54 11.33 -19.52
C ALA A 67 39.86 12.54 -18.62
N ILE A 68 39.65 12.41 -17.30
CA ILE A 68 40.05 13.43 -16.31
C ILE A 68 41.56 13.62 -16.30
N HIS A 69 42.33 12.53 -16.31
CA HIS A 69 43.79 12.58 -16.32
C HIS A 69 44.31 13.25 -17.60
N ASP A 70 43.67 12.98 -18.73
CA ASP A 70 44.05 13.53 -20.04
C ASP A 70 43.59 14.98 -20.24
N SER A 71 42.77 15.52 -19.32
CA SER A 71 42.23 16.89 -19.34
C SER A 71 41.44 17.24 -20.61
N ASP A 72 40.89 16.24 -21.30
CA ASP A 72 40.10 16.41 -22.51
C ASP A 72 38.61 16.63 -22.14
N ALA A 73 38.13 17.86 -22.31
CA ALA A 73 36.77 18.24 -21.94
C ALA A 73 35.68 17.47 -22.71
N MET A 74 35.95 17.07 -23.96
CA MET A 74 34.98 16.34 -24.78
C MET A 74 34.87 14.89 -24.30
N LEU A 75 36.01 14.22 -24.10
CA LEU A 75 36.06 12.85 -23.56
C LEU A 75 35.50 12.78 -22.13
N ILE A 76 35.74 13.81 -21.31
CA ILE A 76 35.13 13.93 -19.98
C ILE A 76 33.60 13.94 -20.09
N GLY A 77 33.04 14.74 -21.00
CA GLY A 77 31.59 14.83 -21.20
C GLY A 77 30.96 13.50 -21.62
N GLU A 78 31.56 12.82 -22.60
CA GLU A 78 31.09 11.52 -23.09
C GLU A 78 31.18 10.43 -22.01
N ALA A 79 32.33 10.31 -21.34
CA ALA A 79 32.54 9.33 -20.30
C ALA A 79 31.63 9.57 -19.08
N GLN A 80 31.36 10.84 -18.75
CA GLN A 80 30.43 11.21 -17.69
C GLN A 80 29.00 10.82 -18.04
N SER A 81 28.53 11.09 -19.26
CA SER A 81 27.18 10.67 -19.70
C SER A 81 27.02 9.16 -19.63
N SER A 82 27.99 8.42 -20.18
CA SER A 82 27.97 6.95 -20.18
C SER A 82 27.97 6.37 -18.76
N LEU A 83 28.70 6.98 -17.82
CA LEU A 83 28.68 6.58 -16.42
C LEU A 83 27.30 6.81 -15.78
N MET A 84 26.67 7.96 -16.05
CA MET A 84 25.35 8.29 -15.50
C MET A 84 24.25 7.38 -16.05
N ASP A 85 24.30 7.04 -17.34
CA ASP A 85 23.36 6.12 -17.97
C ASP A 85 23.47 4.72 -17.37
N GLU A 86 24.69 4.24 -17.12
CA GLU A 86 24.92 2.94 -16.48
C GLU A 86 24.45 2.90 -15.02
N LEU A 87 24.72 3.95 -14.24
CA LEU A 87 24.20 4.08 -12.87
C LEU A 87 22.67 4.09 -12.86
N TYR A 88 22.05 4.77 -13.82
CA TYR A 88 20.60 4.79 -13.96
C TYR A 88 20.05 3.40 -14.27
N ALA A 89 20.64 2.68 -15.23
CA ALA A 89 20.25 1.33 -15.61
C ALA A 89 20.34 0.36 -14.43
N TRP A 90 21.47 0.36 -13.71
CA TRP A 90 21.64 -0.49 -12.52
C TRP A 90 20.58 -0.20 -11.46
N ARG A 91 20.31 1.08 -11.16
CA ARG A 91 19.27 1.45 -10.20
C ARG A 91 17.88 0.96 -10.63
N MET A 92 17.55 1.02 -11.92
CA MET A 92 16.27 0.51 -12.42
C MET A 92 16.16 -1.00 -12.31
N ASP A 93 17.26 -1.73 -12.48
CA ASP A 93 17.28 -3.18 -12.30
C ASP A 93 17.09 -3.57 -10.82
N ILE A 94 17.76 -2.85 -9.89
CA ILE A 94 17.51 -3.02 -8.45
C ILE A 94 16.05 -2.68 -8.12
N PHE A 95 15.47 -1.63 -8.71
CA PHE A 95 14.09 -1.24 -8.46
C PHE A 95 13.08 -2.30 -8.92
N LYS A 96 13.20 -2.81 -10.14
CA LYS A 96 12.33 -3.90 -10.64
C LYS A 96 12.39 -5.15 -9.78
N ARG A 97 13.59 -5.48 -9.28
CA ARG A 97 13.78 -6.59 -8.36
C ARG A 97 13.05 -6.35 -7.03
N ASP A 98 13.22 -5.15 -6.47
CA ASP A 98 12.58 -4.72 -5.23
C ASP A 98 11.04 -4.70 -5.31
N GLU A 99 10.43 -4.52 -6.48
CA GLU A 99 8.96 -4.58 -6.66
C GLU A 99 8.36 -5.91 -6.21
N SER A 100 9.11 -7.00 -6.31
CA SER A 100 8.67 -8.34 -5.85
C SER A 100 8.84 -8.56 -4.35
N ILE A 101 9.61 -7.71 -3.67
CA ILE A 101 9.94 -7.84 -2.26
C ILE A 101 8.94 -6.99 -1.46
N MET A 102 8.30 -7.58 -0.46
CA MET A 102 7.39 -6.84 0.41
C MET A 102 8.13 -6.25 1.62
N ALA A 103 7.58 -5.19 2.23
CA ALA A 103 8.20 -4.55 3.40
C ALA A 103 8.37 -5.52 4.58
N HIS A 104 7.41 -6.41 4.81
CA HIS A 104 7.50 -7.46 5.82
C HIS A 104 8.64 -8.46 5.55
N SER A 105 8.93 -8.79 4.28
CA SER A 105 9.99 -9.73 3.92
C SER A 105 11.37 -9.13 4.23
N LEU A 106 11.53 -7.84 3.94
CA LEU A 106 12.73 -7.08 4.30
C LEU A 106 12.87 -6.98 5.83
N ARG A 107 11.78 -6.74 6.56
CA ARG A 107 11.80 -6.72 8.04
C ARG A 107 12.26 -8.05 8.61
N ARG A 108 11.63 -9.16 8.18
CA ARG A 108 11.96 -10.52 8.62
C ARG A 108 13.43 -10.88 8.36
N PHE A 109 13.97 -10.42 7.23
CA PHE A 109 15.39 -10.58 6.92
C PHE A 109 16.30 -9.82 7.90
N CYS A 110 15.93 -8.58 8.25
CA CYS A 110 16.66 -7.77 9.23
C CYS A 110 16.67 -8.38 10.64
N GLU A 111 15.64 -9.15 10.98
CA GLU A 111 15.49 -9.81 12.28
C GLU A 111 16.26 -11.13 12.37
N ARG A 112 16.34 -11.89 11.27
CA ARG A 112 16.94 -13.24 11.23
C ARG A 112 18.44 -13.29 10.97
N THR A 113 19.03 -12.19 10.53
CA THR A 113 20.45 -12.20 10.16
C THR A 113 21.32 -12.24 11.41
N ASP A 114 22.05 -13.35 11.62
CA ASP A 114 22.98 -13.59 12.75
C ASP A 114 24.05 -12.50 12.94
N GLY A 115 24.18 -11.58 11.98
CA GLY A 115 24.76 -10.26 12.19
C GLY A 115 23.75 -9.21 11.72
N ALA A 116 23.18 -8.46 12.66
CA ALA A 116 22.29 -7.34 12.36
C ALA A 116 22.90 -6.48 11.24
N LEU A 117 22.10 -6.18 10.20
CA LEU A 117 22.53 -5.30 9.12
C LEU A 117 23.19 -4.04 9.71
N ASP A 118 24.37 -3.70 9.19
CA ASP A 118 25.11 -2.58 9.73
C ASP A 118 24.44 -1.25 9.36
N ARG A 119 24.87 -0.17 10.02
CA ARG A 119 24.32 1.17 9.75
C ARG A 119 24.56 1.61 8.30
N GLN A 120 25.60 1.09 7.65
CA GLN A 120 25.91 1.42 6.26
C GLN A 120 24.88 0.81 5.32
N ALA A 121 24.43 -0.42 5.57
CA ALA A 121 23.35 -1.07 4.84
C ALA A 121 22.04 -0.30 4.95
N PHE A 122 21.64 0.10 6.16
CA PHE A 122 20.42 0.90 6.34
C PHE A 122 20.51 2.29 5.68
N ALA A 123 21.68 2.94 5.73
CA ALA A 123 21.90 4.19 5.02
C ALA A 123 21.84 4.03 3.50
N ALA A 124 22.37 2.92 2.96
CA ALA A 124 22.29 2.59 1.54
C ALA A 124 20.85 2.33 1.09
N LEU A 125 20.08 1.54 1.86
CA LEU A 125 18.65 1.30 1.63
C LEU A 125 17.84 2.59 1.67
N ALA A 126 18.01 3.41 2.70
CA ALA A 126 17.30 4.68 2.84
C ALA A 126 17.62 5.64 1.66
N ARG A 127 18.89 5.74 1.26
CA ARG A 127 19.31 6.51 0.08
C ARG A 127 18.67 5.98 -1.21
N PHE A 128 18.60 4.66 -1.37
CA PHE A 128 18.00 4.02 -2.53
C PHE A 128 16.50 4.32 -2.62
N TYR A 129 15.73 4.02 -1.56
CA TYR A 129 14.28 4.22 -1.57
C TYR A 129 13.86 5.69 -1.68
N ARG A 130 14.65 6.63 -1.14
CA ARG A 130 14.43 8.06 -1.34
C ARG A 130 14.46 8.48 -2.81
N ARG A 131 15.25 7.79 -3.64
CA ARG A 131 15.44 8.08 -5.06
C ARG A 131 14.53 7.28 -5.99
N CYS A 132 13.72 6.39 -5.43
CA CYS A 132 12.70 5.67 -6.17
C CYS A 132 11.43 6.52 -6.31
N PRO A 133 10.56 6.23 -7.28
CA PRO A 133 9.24 6.84 -7.37
C PRO A 133 8.46 6.68 -6.06
N HIS A 134 7.72 7.73 -5.67
CA HIS A 134 6.97 7.77 -4.42
C HIS A 134 5.71 6.89 -4.48
N VAL A 135 5.90 5.58 -4.29
CA VAL A 135 4.84 4.57 -4.17
C VAL A 135 4.73 4.13 -2.71
N GLY A 136 3.52 3.83 -2.23
CA GLY A 136 3.29 3.47 -0.82
C GLY A 136 4.19 2.34 -0.30
N LEU A 137 4.50 1.34 -1.12
CA LEU A 137 5.40 0.24 -0.73
C LEU A 137 6.86 0.72 -0.55
N VAL A 138 7.35 1.61 -1.42
CA VAL A 138 8.68 2.23 -1.30
C VAL A 138 8.76 3.05 -0.02
N GLN A 139 7.70 3.78 0.30
CA GLN A 139 7.60 4.57 1.52
C GLN A 139 7.68 3.68 2.78
N CYS A 140 7.02 2.51 2.80
CA CYS A 140 7.13 1.55 3.91
C CYS A 140 8.56 1.09 4.14
N LYS A 141 9.26 0.73 3.06
CA LYS A 141 10.64 0.21 3.13
C LYS A 141 11.64 1.31 3.49
N TYR A 142 11.40 2.54 3.01
CA TYR A 142 12.14 3.73 3.44
C TYR A 142 11.93 4.00 4.94
N ASP A 143 10.68 3.98 5.43
CA ASP A 143 10.34 4.18 6.84
C ASP A 143 11.06 3.15 7.73
N LEU A 144 11.03 1.87 7.34
CA LEU A 144 11.77 0.80 8.02
C LEU A 144 13.28 1.08 8.05
N ALA A 145 13.89 1.34 6.88
CA ALA A 145 15.33 1.53 6.76
C ALA A 145 15.82 2.77 7.54
N ILE A 146 15.09 3.88 7.46
CA ILE A 146 15.47 5.13 8.13
C ILE A 146 15.23 5.04 9.65
N THR A 147 14.16 4.40 10.09
CA THR A 147 13.89 4.17 11.52
C THR A 147 14.98 3.28 12.13
N ARG A 148 15.36 2.18 11.46
CA ARG A 148 16.46 1.29 11.91
C ARG A 148 17.83 1.99 11.89
N LEU A 149 18.08 2.89 10.94
CA LEU A 149 19.32 3.65 10.87
C LEU A 149 19.57 4.50 12.13
N PHE A 150 18.52 5.10 12.70
CA PHE A 150 18.63 6.05 13.81
C PHE A 150 18.28 5.48 15.18
N THR A 151 18.00 4.18 15.26
CA THR A 151 17.62 3.52 16.51
C THR A 151 18.64 2.47 16.93
N VAL A 152 18.57 2.08 18.20
CA VAL A 152 19.23 0.90 18.76
C VAL A 152 18.19 0.04 19.42
N ALA A 153 18.40 -1.28 19.39
CA ALA A 153 17.67 -2.19 20.26
C ALA A 153 17.95 -1.79 21.72
N ALA A 154 16.88 -1.70 22.50
CA ALA A 154 16.89 -1.59 23.94
C ALA A 154 16.36 -2.89 24.53
N GLU A 155 16.37 -3.02 25.85
CA GLU A 155 15.76 -4.16 26.53
C GLU A 155 14.26 -4.26 26.19
N HIS A 156 13.64 -5.41 26.43
CA HIS A 156 12.17 -5.54 26.44
C HIS A 156 11.51 -5.31 25.06
N ASN A 157 12.19 -5.71 23.96
CA ASN A 157 11.75 -5.45 22.57
C ASN A 157 11.42 -3.97 22.30
N ARG A 158 12.14 -3.06 22.96
CA ARG A 158 12.02 -1.61 22.77
C ARG A 158 13.15 -1.08 21.93
N ARG A 159 13.00 0.15 21.48
CA ARG A 159 14.01 0.89 20.73
C ARG A 159 14.28 2.23 21.37
N ALA A 160 15.54 2.63 21.35
CA ALA A 160 15.93 3.98 21.75
C ALA A 160 16.41 4.77 20.53
N LEU A 161 15.97 6.02 20.45
CA LEU A 161 16.51 6.99 19.50
C LEU A 161 17.94 7.35 19.91
N ARG A 162 18.83 7.45 18.94
CA ARG A 162 20.22 7.88 19.17
C ARG A 162 20.38 9.39 19.34
N LEU A 163 19.42 10.14 18.83
CA LEU A 163 19.41 11.59 18.73
C LEU A 163 18.02 12.08 19.12
N ASN A 164 17.92 13.26 19.72
CA ASN A 164 16.62 13.93 19.85
C ASN A 164 16.07 14.32 18.46
N ARG A 165 14.78 14.66 18.38
CA ARG A 165 14.12 15.00 17.10
C ARG A 165 14.83 16.12 16.34
N ALA A 166 15.28 17.18 17.02
CA ALA A 166 15.91 18.32 16.36
C ALA A 166 17.26 17.95 15.72
N ASP A 167 18.10 17.24 16.47
CA ASP A 167 19.39 16.75 15.97
C ASP A 167 19.20 15.68 14.88
N LEU A 168 18.16 14.85 15.00
CA LEU A 168 17.77 13.88 13.99
C LEU A 168 17.36 14.57 12.69
N ALA A 169 16.52 15.61 12.75
CA ALA A 169 16.10 16.39 11.58
C ALA A 169 17.29 17.08 10.91
N ALA A 170 18.20 17.68 11.70
CA ALA A 170 19.43 18.27 11.17
C ALA A 170 20.31 17.23 10.48
N ARG A 171 20.50 16.06 11.10
CA ARG A 171 21.29 14.98 10.52
C ARG A 171 20.66 14.39 9.25
N LEU A 172 19.35 14.24 9.21
CA LEU A 172 18.61 13.84 8.02
C LEU A 172 18.79 14.86 6.91
N ALA A 173 18.72 16.16 7.21
CA ALA A 173 18.95 17.21 6.22
C ALA A 173 20.37 17.15 5.65
N GLU A 174 21.39 16.91 6.48
CA GLU A 174 22.77 16.69 6.01
C GLU A 174 22.91 15.46 5.10
N LEU A 175 22.28 14.34 5.47
CA LEU A 175 22.30 13.12 4.68
C LEU A 175 21.61 13.34 3.33
N CYS A 176 20.42 13.95 3.33
CA CYS A 176 19.68 14.27 2.12
C CYS A 176 20.49 15.21 1.22
N ALA A 177 21.13 16.25 1.78
CA ALA A 177 21.98 17.14 1.00
C ALA A 177 23.16 16.41 0.33
N LYS A 178 23.78 15.46 1.04
CA LYS A 178 24.85 14.61 0.47
C LYS A 178 24.34 13.64 -0.59
N TRP A 179 23.12 13.13 -0.42
CA TRP A 179 22.51 12.23 -1.38
C TRP A 179 22.03 12.99 -2.62
N ASP A 180 21.53 14.21 -2.48
CA ASP A 180 20.89 14.97 -3.55
C ASP A 180 21.84 15.94 -4.28
N GLU A 181 23.16 15.84 -4.03
CA GLU A 181 24.22 16.73 -4.58
C GLU A 181 24.22 16.79 -6.13
N SER A 182 23.58 15.83 -6.82
CA SER A 182 23.47 15.77 -8.28
C SER A 182 22.08 16.08 -8.84
N THR A 183 21.02 16.16 -8.02
CA THR A 183 19.61 16.13 -8.46
C THR A 183 18.84 17.42 -8.18
N ARG A 184 19.52 18.51 -7.80
CA ARG A 184 18.89 19.84 -7.65
C ARG A 184 18.51 20.44 -9.01
N ALA A 185 17.53 19.84 -9.66
CA ALA A 185 16.52 20.62 -10.35
C ALA A 185 15.58 21.18 -9.27
N GLU A 186 15.17 22.43 -9.41
CA GLU A 186 14.30 23.18 -8.51
C GLU A 186 12.99 22.40 -8.23
N MET A 187 12.99 21.56 -7.21
CA MET A 187 11.74 21.05 -6.64
C MET A 187 11.15 22.14 -5.78
N ASP A 188 9.86 22.42 -5.99
CA ASP A 188 9.07 23.28 -5.10
C ASP A 188 9.22 22.76 -3.68
N LEU A 189 9.92 23.53 -2.84
CA LEU A 189 10.03 23.20 -1.41
C LEU A 189 8.61 23.13 -0.84
N PRO A 190 8.24 22.04 -0.14
CA PRO A 190 6.92 21.93 0.46
C PRO A 190 6.67 23.14 1.36
N SER A 191 5.45 23.67 1.31
CA SER A 191 5.06 24.81 2.14
C SER A 191 5.40 24.55 3.60
N THR A 192 6.05 25.50 4.26
CA THR A 192 6.38 25.44 5.69
C THR A 192 5.15 25.11 6.55
N GLN A 193 3.96 25.55 6.12
CA GLN A 193 2.70 25.25 6.78
C GLN A 193 2.30 23.77 6.67
N ALA A 194 2.53 23.13 5.51
CA ALA A 194 2.24 21.72 5.32
C ALA A 194 3.16 20.84 6.19
N VAL A 195 4.45 21.19 6.26
CA VAL A 195 5.42 20.54 7.15
C VAL A 195 4.99 20.69 8.61
N ALA A 196 4.65 21.90 9.05
CA ALA A 196 4.24 22.15 10.43
C ALA A 196 2.99 21.35 10.82
N ARG A 197 1.96 21.32 9.96
CA ARG A 197 0.73 20.53 10.18
C ARG A 197 1.01 19.03 10.28
N ALA A 198 1.90 18.52 9.41
CA ALA A 198 2.24 17.11 9.44
C ALA A 198 2.96 16.72 10.74
N VAL A 199 3.86 17.57 11.23
CA VAL A 199 4.56 17.38 12.50
C VAL A 199 3.59 17.47 13.68
N GLU A 200 2.69 18.46 13.69
CA GLU A 200 1.67 18.62 14.72
C GLU A 200 0.77 17.38 14.85
N GLU A 201 0.34 16.81 13.73
CA GLU A 201 -0.47 15.59 13.76
C GLU A 201 0.30 14.37 14.26
N LEU A 202 1.61 14.26 13.95
CA LEU A 202 2.47 13.21 14.53
C LEU A 202 2.66 13.40 16.03
N ASP A 203 2.74 14.64 16.51
CA ASP A 203 2.77 14.96 17.94
C ASP A 203 1.47 14.59 18.64
N ASN A 204 0.33 14.79 17.98
CA ASN A 204 -0.97 14.33 18.47
C ASN A 204 -0.99 12.81 18.62
N PHE A 205 -0.50 12.05 17.63
CA PHE A 205 -0.38 10.59 17.73
C PHE A 205 0.55 10.14 18.87
N ILE A 206 1.68 10.83 19.07
CA ILE A 206 2.60 10.57 20.18
C ILE A 206 1.89 10.77 21.52
N ALA A 207 1.26 11.92 21.73
CA ALA A 207 0.54 12.23 22.96
C ALA A 207 -0.63 11.27 23.20
N GLU A 208 -1.35 10.90 22.15
CA GLU A 208 -2.45 9.94 22.20
C GLU A 208 -1.94 8.57 22.66
N ALA A 209 -0.84 8.08 22.09
CA ALA A 209 -0.24 6.80 22.45
C ALA A 209 0.29 6.79 23.89
N GLU A 210 1.04 7.82 24.31
CA GLU A 210 1.57 7.92 25.67
C GLU A 210 0.46 7.95 26.74
N GLY A 211 -0.66 8.61 26.43
CA GLY A 211 -1.82 8.72 27.31
C GLY A 211 -2.64 7.43 27.48
N VAL A 212 -2.34 6.37 26.71
CA VAL A 212 -3.00 5.07 26.86
C VAL A 212 -2.48 4.36 28.11
N SER A 213 -3.36 3.86 28.98
CA SER A 213 -2.93 3.14 30.19
C SER A 213 -3.12 1.63 30.11
N HIS A 214 -4.02 1.15 29.25
CA HIS A 214 -4.33 -0.27 29.09
C HIS A 214 -4.16 -0.71 27.64
N PHE A 215 -3.83 -1.99 27.43
CA PHE A 215 -3.62 -2.53 26.09
C PHE A 215 -4.91 -2.49 25.25
N GLU A 216 -6.06 -2.78 25.85
CA GLU A 216 -7.36 -2.71 25.18
C GLU A 216 -7.70 -1.29 24.68
N ASP A 217 -7.29 -0.26 25.41
CA ASP A 217 -7.49 1.14 25.00
C ASP A 217 -6.65 1.50 23.77
N LEU A 218 -5.44 0.93 23.64
CA LEU A 218 -4.57 1.13 22.48
C LEU A 218 -5.22 0.56 21.21
N ILE A 219 -5.81 -0.62 21.37
CA ILE A 219 -6.52 -1.37 20.35
C ILE A 219 -7.83 -0.64 19.96
N ALA A 220 -8.64 -0.25 20.94
CA ALA A 220 -9.93 0.42 20.71
C ALA A 220 -9.80 1.78 20.03
N ARG A 221 -8.69 2.50 20.24
CA ARG A 221 -8.42 3.80 19.61
C ARG A 221 -7.90 3.70 18.18
N ASP A 222 -7.55 2.49 17.73
CA ASP A 222 -7.07 2.21 16.38
C ASP A 222 -5.88 3.10 15.95
N ILE A 223 -5.01 3.43 16.91
CA ILE A 223 -3.94 4.42 16.73
C ILE A 223 -3.01 4.03 15.58
N PHE A 224 -2.68 2.74 15.46
CA PHE A 224 -1.74 2.27 14.45
C PHE A 224 -2.30 2.33 13.03
N ASN A 225 -3.57 1.97 12.81
CA ASN A 225 -4.15 2.07 11.47
C ASN A 225 -4.38 3.53 11.07
N ARG A 226 -4.77 4.39 12.02
CA ARG A 226 -4.83 5.84 11.78
C ARG A 226 -3.47 6.44 11.45
N LEU A 227 -2.44 6.11 12.23
CA LEU A 227 -1.06 6.53 11.96
C LEU A 227 -0.58 6.02 10.60
N ARG A 228 -0.91 4.77 10.25
CA ARG A 228 -0.60 4.16 8.96
C ARG A 228 -1.23 4.92 7.79
N ALA A 229 -2.54 5.16 7.88
CA ALA A 229 -3.29 5.90 6.87
C ALA A 229 -2.76 7.33 6.72
N PHE A 230 -2.45 7.99 7.85
CA PHE A 230 -1.84 9.30 7.86
C PHE A 230 -0.47 9.31 7.18
N LYS A 231 0.43 8.38 7.54
CA LYS A 231 1.74 8.24 6.89
C LYS A 231 1.60 8.04 5.39
N SER A 232 0.76 7.11 4.94
CA SER A 232 0.48 6.90 3.51
C SER A 232 -0.05 8.15 2.80
N GLY A 233 -0.83 8.98 3.51
CA GLY A 233 -1.36 10.24 2.99
C GLY A 233 -0.34 11.38 2.86
N LEU A 234 0.86 11.27 3.46
CA LEU A 234 1.89 12.31 3.36
C LEU A 234 2.53 12.40 1.97
N GLY A 235 2.58 11.32 1.20
CA GLY A 235 3.21 11.29 -0.12
C GLY A 235 4.65 11.81 -0.09
N GLU A 236 4.98 12.77 -0.97
CA GLU A 236 6.33 13.36 -1.04
C GLU A 236 6.75 14.09 0.25
N LEU A 237 5.78 14.61 1.01
CA LEU A 237 6.04 15.33 2.27
C LEU A 237 6.71 14.42 3.30
N PHE A 238 6.49 13.09 3.21
CA PHE A 238 7.13 12.10 4.08
C PHE A 238 8.66 12.18 4.04
N PHE A 239 9.22 12.50 2.87
CA PHE A 239 10.67 12.56 2.64
C PHE A 239 11.30 13.90 3.07
N ASN A 240 10.50 14.84 3.59
CA ASN A 240 11.04 16.03 4.21
C ASN A 240 11.79 15.66 5.51
N PRO A 241 13.05 16.09 5.72
CA PRO A 241 13.83 15.70 6.90
C PRO A 241 13.15 15.95 8.25
N VAL A 242 12.38 17.03 8.38
CA VAL A 242 11.67 17.38 9.62
C VAL A 242 10.50 16.43 9.85
N VAL A 243 9.74 16.13 8.79
CA VAL A 243 8.61 15.19 8.86
C VAL A 243 9.11 13.76 9.09
N THR A 244 10.15 13.32 8.38
CA THR A 244 10.76 12.00 8.60
C THR A 244 11.25 11.86 10.05
N ALA A 245 11.87 12.90 10.63
CA ALA A 245 12.30 12.86 12.03
C ALA A 245 11.13 12.67 13.01
N ALA A 246 10.01 13.38 12.78
CA ALA A 246 8.81 13.24 13.59
C ALA A 246 8.15 11.86 13.40
N VAL A 247 8.15 11.31 12.19
CA VAL A 247 7.65 9.95 11.93
C VAL A 247 8.49 8.91 12.67
N ILE A 248 9.82 9.01 12.60
CA ILE A 248 10.72 8.09 13.30
C ILE A 248 10.41 8.12 14.80
N GLU A 249 10.32 9.31 15.41
CA GLU A 249 9.98 9.39 16.84
C GLU A 249 8.60 8.84 17.15
N CYS A 250 7.59 9.14 16.34
CA CYS A 250 6.24 8.62 16.49
C CYS A 250 6.21 7.08 16.45
N ASN A 251 6.87 6.46 15.47
CA ASN A 251 7.01 5.01 15.36
C ASN A 251 7.65 4.41 16.62
N ILE A 252 8.68 5.05 17.17
CA ILE A 252 9.38 4.56 18.37
C ILE A 252 8.55 4.73 19.63
N VAL A 253 7.90 5.88 19.83
CA VAL A 253 7.08 6.11 21.02
C VAL A 253 5.85 5.19 21.02
N ALA A 254 5.09 5.18 19.93
CA ALA A 254 3.93 4.31 19.80
C ALA A 254 4.31 2.82 19.90
N GLY A 255 5.43 2.45 19.26
CA GLY A 255 5.96 1.10 19.30
C GLY A 255 6.42 0.65 20.68
N ASN A 256 7.21 1.46 21.38
CA ASN A 256 7.65 1.18 22.75
C ASN A 256 6.48 1.10 23.72
N LYS A 257 5.46 1.95 23.53
CA LYS A 257 4.25 1.93 24.34
C LYS A 257 3.46 0.64 24.15
N PHE A 258 3.35 0.17 22.90
CA PHE A 258 2.77 -1.13 22.61
C PHE A 258 3.55 -2.25 23.29
N SER A 259 4.89 -2.30 23.16
CA SER A 259 5.72 -3.31 23.83
C SER A 259 5.53 -3.26 25.35
N ALA A 260 5.52 -2.08 25.96
CA ALA A 260 5.34 -1.93 27.40
C ALA A 260 3.98 -2.43 27.90
N LEU A 261 2.89 -2.09 27.21
CA LEU A 261 1.55 -2.55 27.55
C LEU A 261 1.37 -4.06 27.28
N LEU A 262 2.01 -4.57 26.23
CA LEU A 262 2.03 -6.00 25.92
C LEU A 262 2.77 -6.79 27.00
N GLU A 263 3.90 -6.28 27.51
CA GLU A 263 4.64 -6.88 28.62
C GLU A 263 3.86 -6.87 29.93
N GLU A 264 3.13 -5.79 30.20
CA GLU A 264 2.28 -5.67 31.38
C GLU A 264 1.13 -6.69 31.34
N GLU A 265 0.42 -6.81 30.20
CA GLU A 265 -0.65 -7.81 30.02
C GLU A 265 -0.12 -9.25 29.98
N SER A 266 1.04 -9.45 29.35
CA SER A 266 1.65 -10.77 29.22
C SER A 266 2.35 -11.25 30.50
N GLY A 267 2.47 -10.39 31.52
CA GLY A 267 2.89 -10.68 32.89
C GLY A 267 3.98 -11.73 33.00
N GLN A 268 5.24 -11.32 32.85
CA GLN A 268 6.43 -12.17 32.95
C GLN A 268 6.39 -13.41 32.02
N ILE A 269 6.41 -13.20 30.70
CA ILE A 269 6.93 -14.24 29.79
C ILE A 269 8.42 -14.40 30.12
N SER A 270 8.72 -15.22 31.12
CA SER A 270 10.07 -15.58 31.53
C SER A 270 10.59 -16.61 30.53
N GLY A 271 11.01 -16.12 29.39
CA GLY A 271 11.55 -16.88 28.28
C GLY A 271 11.60 -15.96 27.09
N GLU A 272 12.76 -15.38 26.83
CA GLU A 272 13.02 -14.67 25.57
C GLU A 272 12.54 -15.57 24.43
N PRO A 273 11.54 -15.17 23.63
CA PRO A 273 11.34 -15.83 22.35
C PRO A 273 12.65 -15.65 21.59
N GLU A 274 13.36 -16.74 21.26
CA GLU A 274 14.53 -16.69 20.35
C GLU A 274 14.16 -16.03 19.01
N VAL A 275 12.86 -15.93 18.71
CA VAL A 275 12.31 -15.17 17.59
C VAL A 275 12.06 -13.72 18.03
N GLY A 276 13.05 -12.86 17.82
CA GLY A 276 12.97 -11.41 18.03
C GLY A 276 12.01 -10.70 17.06
N ILE A 277 10.71 -11.00 17.16
CA ILE A 277 9.67 -10.35 16.36
C ILE A 277 9.40 -9.00 16.99
N GLU A 278 9.87 -7.94 16.35
CA GLU A 278 9.56 -6.57 16.75
C GLU A 278 8.14 -6.21 16.26
N LEU A 279 7.13 -6.77 16.94
CA LEU A 279 5.71 -6.49 16.76
C LEU A 279 5.39 -4.99 16.54
N PRO A 280 5.99 -4.03 17.30
CA PRO A 280 5.86 -2.60 17.04
C PRO A 280 6.09 -2.14 15.60
N GLU A 281 7.04 -2.76 14.90
CA GLU A 281 7.38 -2.35 13.55
C GLU A 281 6.35 -2.87 12.54
N ILE A 282 5.69 -4.00 12.82
CA ILE A 282 4.58 -4.50 12.00
C ILE A 282 3.44 -3.47 11.95
N PHE A 283 3.20 -2.77 13.06
CA PHE A 283 2.24 -1.67 13.09
C PHE A 283 2.70 -0.41 12.33
N SER A 284 4.01 -0.24 12.14
CA SER A 284 4.58 0.85 11.34
C SER A 284 4.55 0.60 9.84
N ASP A 285 4.31 -0.64 9.39
CA ASP A 285 4.19 -1.01 7.98
C ASP A 285 2.96 -0.33 7.36
N THR A 286 3.09 0.44 6.29
CA THR A 286 1.94 1.09 5.62
C THR A 286 1.32 0.33 4.46
N SER A 287 1.74 -0.92 4.26
CA SER A 287 1.18 -1.80 3.25
C SER A 287 -0.25 -2.22 3.61
N PRO A 288 -1.12 -2.46 2.59
CA PRO A 288 -2.50 -2.87 2.81
C PRO A 288 -2.66 -4.24 3.51
N ASN A 289 -1.60 -5.06 3.53
CA ASN A 289 -1.61 -6.40 4.13
C ASN A 289 -0.89 -6.47 5.48
N ALA A 290 -0.48 -5.34 6.06
CA ALA A 290 0.27 -5.30 7.33
C ALA A 290 -0.39 -6.09 8.48
N LEU A 291 -1.72 -6.11 8.55
CA LEU A 291 -2.48 -6.87 9.55
C LEU A 291 -2.47 -8.38 9.29
N GLY A 292 -2.51 -8.82 8.03
CA GLY A 292 -2.33 -10.23 7.68
C GLY A 292 -0.91 -10.73 7.99
N HIS A 293 0.08 -9.85 7.90
CA HIS A 293 1.45 -10.15 8.32
C HIS A 293 1.60 -10.21 9.84
N LEU A 294 0.85 -9.40 10.59
CA LEU A 294 0.77 -9.49 12.06
C LEU A 294 0.16 -10.83 12.48
N ALA A 295 -0.96 -11.22 11.87
CA ALA A 295 -1.59 -12.52 12.14
C ALA A 295 -0.62 -13.68 11.87
N HIS A 296 0.06 -13.67 10.72
CA HIS A 296 1.05 -14.70 10.39
C HIS A 296 2.27 -14.71 11.33
N ALA A 297 2.75 -13.56 11.79
CA ALA A 297 3.85 -13.48 12.75
C ALA A 297 3.43 -13.99 14.14
N LEU A 298 2.18 -13.77 14.53
CA LEU A 298 1.60 -14.28 15.76
C LEU A 298 1.31 -15.79 15.67
N ASP A 299 0.87 -16.29 14.53
CA ASP A 299 0.71 -17.74 14.27
C ASP A 299 2.06 -18.46 14.31
N GLU A 300 3.13 -17.85 13.79
CA GLU A 300 4.50 -18.41 13.94
C GLU A 300 4.95 -18.47 15.40
N LEU A 301 4.56 -17.49 16.23
CA LEU A 301 4.80 -17.53 17.68
C LEU A 301 3.97 -18.60 18.38
N GLN A 302 2.79 -18.96 17.86
CA GLN A 302 1.98 -20.08 18.37
C GLN A 302 2.52 -21.44 17.96
N ALA A 303 3.18 -21.53 16.80
CA ALA A 303 3.75 -22.76 16.27
C ALA A 303 5.07 -23.17 16.95
N ASP A 304 5.76 -22.24 17.62
CA ASP A 304 6.95 -22.56 18.42
C ASP A 304 6.51 -23.17 19.78
N ASP A 305 6.54 -24.51 19.83
CA ASP A 305 5.96 -25.39 20.87
C ASP A 305 6.63 -25.30 22.26
N ARG A 306 7.34 -24.20 22.54
CA ARG A 306 8.11 -23.99 23.77
C ARG A 306 7.39 -23.12 24.82
N GLY A 307 6.24 -22.53 24.48
CA GLY A 307 5.49 -21.66 25.37
C GLY A 307 4.59 -22.41 26.36
N ASP A 308 4.64 -22.04 27.64
CA ASP A 308 3.75 -22.57 28.69
C ASP A 308 2.27 -22.29 28.35
N GLU A 309 1.34 -23.15 28.77
CA GLU A 309 -0.11 -23.09 28.43
C GLU A 309 -0.76 -21.72 28.76
N VAL A 310 -0.23 -21.03 29.77
CA VAL A 310 -0.62 -19.67 30.16
C VAL A 310 -0.22 -18.64 29.09
N THR A 311 0.95 -18.81 28.47
CA THR A 311 1.44 -17.98 27.36
C THR A 311 0.56 -18.19 26.13
N ARG A 312 0.17 -19.43 25.83
CA ARG A 312 -0.74 -19.77 24.72
C ARG A 312 -2.10 -19.11 24.88
N LYS A 313 -2.74 -19.26 26.04
CA LYS A 313 -4.03 -18.62 26.37
C LYS A 313 -3.98 -17.09 26.39
N ARG A 314 -2.86 -16.50 26.81
CA ARG A 314 -2.65 -15.05 26.77
C ARG A 314 -2.42 -14.55 25.35
N LEU A 315 -1.64 -15.25 24.53
CA LEU A 315 -1.46 -14.93 23.12
C LEU A 315 -2.78 -15.06 22.35
N GLU A 316 -3.58 -16.09 22.63
CA GLU A 316 -4.96 -16.22 22.13
C GLU A 316 -5.86 -15.08 22.59
N ARG A 317 -5.71 -14.56 23.82
CA ARG A 317 -6.44 -13.37 24.28
C ARG A 317 -5.98 -12.12 23.53
N ILE A 318 -4.68 -11.93 23.33
CA ILE A 318 -4.12 -10.80 22.57
C ILE A 318 -4.58 -10.87 21.11
N MET A 319 -4.53 -12.05 20.48
CA MET A 319 -5.05 -12.29 19.13
C MET A 319 -6.55 -12.03 19.06
N ARG A 320 -7.32 -12.49 20.05
CA ARG A 320 -8.74 -12.15 20.15
C ARG A 320 -8.95 -10.66 20.31
N LEU A 321 -8.17 -9.94 21.11
CA LEU A 321 -8.32 -8.48 21.24
C LEU A 321 -7.95 -7.73 19.95
N LEU A 322 -6.90 -8.17 19.25
CA LEU A 322 -6.51 -7.61 17.96
C LEU A 322 -7.56 -7.90 16.87
N ASN A 323 -8.13 -9.11 16.85
CA ASN A 323 -9.27 -9.46 16.02
C ASN A 323 -10.55 -8.71 16.48
N ILE A 324 -10.76 -8.48 17.78
CA ILE A 324 -11.93 -7.77 18.31
C ILE A 324 -11.87 -6.26 18.00
N ALA A 325 -10.69 -5.63 17.87
CA ALA A 325 -10.60 -4.31 17.25
C ALA A 325 -11.01 -4.34 15.78
N CYS A 326 -10.59 -5.37 15.04
CA CYS A 326 -11.08 -5.61 13.69
C CYS A 326 -12.61 -5.86 13.67
N ALA A 327 -13.16 -6.34 14.79
CA ALA A 327 -14.56 -6.59 15.04
C ALA A 327 -15.40 -5.45 15.61
N ALA A 328 -14.81 -4.32 16.00
CA ALA A 328 -15.59 -3.20 16.51
C ALA A 328 -16.24 -2.38 15.37
N ASP A 329 -15.92 -2.71 14.12
CA ASP A 329 -16.86 -2.69 12.98
C ASP A 329 -17.42 -4.11 12.73
N GLY A 330 -18.12 -4.64 13.73
CA GLY A 330 -18.94 -5.85 13.76
C GLY A 330 -18.35 -7.21 13.32
N GLU A 331 -17.42 -7.80 14.08
CA GLU A 331 -17.32 -9.27 14.27
C GLU A 331 -17.92 -9.65 15.66
N PRO A 332 -17.51 -10.73 16.34
CA PRO A 332 -17.49 -12.16 16.01
C PRO A 332 -18.17 -12.93 17.17
N THR A 333 -18.28 -14.25 17.08
CA THR A 333 -17.71 -15.19 18.07
C THR A 333 -18.11 -16.61 17.61
N GLU A 334 -17.15 -17.49 17.33
CA GLU A 334 -16.34 -18.26 18.29
C GLU A 334 -17.17 -19.12 19.28
N ALA A 335 -16.58 -20.27 19.59
CA ALA A 335 -16.95 -21.32 20.54
C ALA A 335 -17.84 -22.45 19.98
N ALA A 336 -17.47 -23.72 20.15
CA ALA A 336 -16.49 -24.36 21.03
C ALA A 336 -16.01 -25.63 20.29
N ALA A 337 -14.71 -25.89 20.20
CA ALA A 337 -13.89 -26.46 21.28
C ALA A 337 -14.47 -27.78 21.80
N GLU A 338 -13.54 -28.75 21.88
CA GLU A 338 -13.61 -30.03 22.59
C GLU A 338 -13.98 -31.27 21.75
N SER A 339 -12.94 -31.91 21.18
CA SER A 339 -12.65 -33.33 21.45
C SER A 339 -11.32 -33.77 20.82
N ASP A 340 -10.30 -33.91 21.67
CA ASP A 340 -9.32 -35.00 21.70
C ASP A 340 -8.51 -35.40 20.44
N ALA A 341 -7.26 -34.92 20.40
CA ALA A 341 -6.08 -35.76 20.62
C ALA A 341 -5.82 -37.02 19.75
N ALA A 342 -6.42 -37.17 18.56
CA ALA A 342 -6.13 -38.29 17.66
C ALA A 342 -5.77 -37.95 16.19
N ALA A 343 -5.81 -36.69 15.75
CA ALA A 343 -5.79 -36.35 14.31
C ALA A 343 -4.58 -35.51 13.84
N ALA A 344 -3.39 -35.70 14.40
CA ALA A 344 -2.16 -35.02 13.94
C ALA A 344 -1.65 -35.50 12.55
N GLU A 345 -2.50 -36.11 11.72
CA GLU A 345 -2.26 -36.47 10.33
C GLU A 345 -3.43 -35.97 9.45
N GLU A 346 -3.64 -34.67 9.32
CA GLU A 346 -4.44 -34.16 8.20
C GLU A 346 -3.84 -32.86 7.64
N VAL A 347 -2.83 -33.08 6.80
CA VAL A 347 -2.36 -32.20 5.74
C VAL A 347 -3.56 -31.48 5.10
N VAL A 348 -3.43 -30.17 4.88
CA VAL A 348 -4.27 -29.38 3.96
C VAL A 348 -4.54 -30.23 2.71
N ARG A 349 -5.70 -30.88 2.64
CA ARG A 349 -6.07 -31.71 1.51
C ARG A 349 -6.43 -30.77 0.37
N LEU A 350 -5.43 -30.38 -0.42
CA LEU A 350 -5.67 -29.90 -1.76
C LEU A 350 -6.54 -30.95 -2.45
N THR A 351 -7.74 -30.55 -2.87
CA THR A 351 -8.71 -31.40 -3.57
C THR A 351 -7.99 -32.06 -4.74
N THR A 352 -7.78 -33.38 -4.67
CA THR A 352 -7.03 -34.11 -5.69
C THR A 352 -7.83 -34.10 -7.00
N PRO A 353 -7.18 -34.20 -8.17
CA PRO A 353 -7.87 -34.26 -9.46
C PRO A 353 -8.94 -35.37 -9.52
N GLU A 354 -8.75 -36.47 -8.80
CA GLU A 354 -9.69 -37.58 -8.69
C GLU A 354 -10.96 -37.18 -7.92
N SER A 355 -10.81 -36.49 -6.77
CA SER A 355 -11.97 -35.99 -5.99
C SER A 355 -12.80 -34.94 -6.75
N LEU A 356 -12.18 -34.13 -7.61
CA LEU A 356 -12.92 -33.19 -8.47
C LEU A 356 -13.79 -33.89 -9.50
N GLN A 357 -13.34 -35.05 -10.00
CA GLN A 357 -14.09 -35.85 -10.95
C GLN A 357 -15.34 -36.44 -10.29
N GLU A 358 -15.20 -36.97 -9.07
CA GLU A 358 -16.33 -37.49 -8.27
C GLU A 358 -17.34 -36.39 -7.94
N LEU A 359 -16.87 -35.21 -7.51
CA LEU A 359 -17.74 -34.07 -7.23
C LEU A 359 -18.55 -33.62 -8.46
N SER A 360 -17.99 -33.77 -9.67
CA SER A 360 -18.63 -33.36 -10.94
C SER A 360 -19.70 -34.33 -11.47
N GLU A 361 -19.82 -35.53 -10.87
CA GLU A 361 -20.81 -36.53 -11.27
C GLU A 361 -22.24 -36.04 -11.00
N THR A 362 -22.43 -35.29 -9.90
CA THR A 362 -23.70 -34.64 -9.58
C THR A 362 -23.97 -33.49 -10.55
N ALA A 363 -25.11 -33.51 -11.24
CA ALA A 363 -25.45 -32.52 -12.27
C ALA A 363 -25.40 -31.06 -11.76
N GLU A 364 -25.78 -30.84 -10.51
CA GLU A 364 -25.79 -29.52 -9.85
C GLU A 364 -24.38 -28.99 -9.53
N ASN A 365 -23.42 -29.89 -9.29
CA ASN A 365 -22.04 -29.53 -8.98
C ASN A 365 -21.22 -29.27 -10.24
N ARG A 366 -21.60 -29.87 -11.37
CA ARG A 366 -20.83 -29.82 -12.63
C ARG A 366 -20.54 -28.39 -13.08
N GLU A 367 -21.56 -27.53 -13.09
CA GLU A 367 -21.39 -26.14 -13.53
C GLU A 367 -20.46 -25.35 -12.59
N LEU A 368 -20.49 -25.63 -11.29
CA LEU A 368 -19.64 -24.98 -10.29
C LEU A 368 -18.19 -25.43 -10.41
N VAL A 369 -17.96 -26.73 -10.59
CA VAL A 369 -16.62 -27.30 -10.81
C VAL A 369 -16.03 -26.78 -12.12
N GLU A 370 -16.81 -26.73 -13.19
CA GLU A 370 -16.38 -26.13 -14.46
C GLU A 370 -16.04 -24.65 -14.30
N SER A 371 -16.85 -23.90 -13.54
CA SER A 371 -16.58 -22.49 -13.25
C SER A 371 -15.32 -22.30 -12.41
N TYR A 372 -15.09 -23.17 -11.43
CA TYR A 372 -13.90 -23.19 -10.57
C TYR A 372 -12.63 -23.45 -11.38
N LEU A 373 -12.67 -24.38 -12.34
CA LEU A 373 -11.53 -24.77 -13.16
C LEU A 373 -11.20 -23.79 -14.30
N LYS A 374 -11.97 -22.70 -14.47
CA LYS A 374 -11.66 -21.68 -15.48
C LYS A 374 -10.26 -21.11 -15.26
N PRO A 375 -9.44 -20.94 -16.32
CA PRO A 375 -8.11 -20.35 -16.17
C PRO A 375 -8.21 -18.88 -15.74
N GLY A 376 -7.26 -18.43 -14.91
CA GLY A 376 -7.18 -17.03 -14.47
C GLY A 376 -7.89 -16.71 -13.15
N ARG A 377 -8.19 -17.73 -12.33
CA ARG A 377 -8.70 -17.57 -10.96
C ARG A 377 -7.69 -16.95 -10.01
N SER A 378 -8.16 -16.22 -9.01
CA SER A 378 -7.31 -15.73 -7.92
C SER A 378 -6.75 -16.88 -7.07
N PRO A 379 -5.57 -16.71 -6.44
CA PRO A 379 -5.00 -17.73 -5.57
C PRO A 379 -5.94 -18.12 -4.42
N GLU A 380 -6.75 -17.19 -3.92
CA GLU A 380 -7.71 -17.49 -2.85
C GLU A 380 -8.92 -18.28 -3.36
N ALA A 381 -9.36 -18.05 -4.61
CA ALA A 381 -10.38 -18.90 -5.22
C ALA A 381 -9.84 -20.31 -5.44
N CYS A 382 -8.57 -20.46 -5.85
CA CYS A 382 -7.91 -21.76 -6.00
C CYS A 382 -7.63 -22.49 -4.67
N ALA A 383 -7.75 -21.80 -3.53
CA ALA A 383 -7.52 -22.35 -2.20
C ALA A 383 -8.82 -22.82 -1.51
N LEU A 384 -9.97 -22.70 -2.16
CA LEU A 384 -11.25 -23.15 -1.60
C LEU A 384 -11.29 -24.68 -1.55
N ASP A 385 -11.68 -25.24 -0.40
CA ASP A 385 -11.93 -26.66 -0.28
C ASP A 385 -13.31 -27.01 -0.84
N LEU A 386 -13.34 -27.49 -2.08
CA LEU A 386 -14.59 -27.81 -2.77
C LEU A 386 -15.40 -28.91 -2.10
N ASN A 387 -14.79 -29.79 -1.30
CA ASN A 387 -15.53 -30.82 -0.58
C ASN A 387 -16.49 -30.18 0.44
N VAL A 388 -16.01 -29.13 1.14
CA VAL A 388 -16.84 -28.40 2.11
C VAL A 388 -18.01 -27.70 1.44
N PHE A 389 -17.89 -27.26 0.19
CA PHE A 389 -18.99 -26.62 -0.54
C PHE A 389 -19.96 -27.61 -1.20
N LEU A 390 -19.46 -28.75 -1.68
CA LEU A 390 -20.17 -29.60 -2.64
C LEU A 390 -20.54 -31.00 -2.12
N GLU A 391 -19.83 -31.54 -1.13
CA GLU A 391 -20.14 -32.86 -0.58
C GLU A 391 -21.36 -32.82 0.35
N PRO A 392 -22.18 -33.89 0.39
CA PRO A 392 -23.18 -34.09 1.43
C PRO A 392 -22.49 -34.17 2.80
N LEU A 393 -23.04 -33.49 3.82
CA LEU A 393 -22.53 -33.62 5.18
C LEU A 393 -22.91 -35.01 5.73
N ALA A 394 -21.92 -35.75 6.24
CA ALA A 394 -22.03 -37.18 6.58
C ALA A 394 -23.04 -37.52 7.71
N GLU A 395 -23.54 -36.52 8.44
CA GLU A 395 -24.33 -36.71 9.66
C GLU A 395 -25.86 -36.77 9.44
N GLU A 396 -26.36 -36.64 8.21
CA GLU A 396 -27.81 -36.62 7.95
C GLU A 396 -28.29 -37.86 7.19
N GLU A 397 -29.12 -38.69 7.81
CA GLU A 397 -29.73 -39.87 7.16
C GLU A 397 -30.90 -39.50 6.21
N ASP A 398 -31.44 -38.27 6.32
CA ASP A 398 -32.57 -37.81 5.51
C ASP A 398 -32.10 -37.05 4.26
N ALA A 399 -32.27 -37.68 3.09
CA ALA A 399 -31.92 -37.12 1.78
C ALA A 399 -32.58 -35.75 1.50
N THR A 400 -33.75 -35.49 2.09
CA THR A 400 -34.45 -34.22 1.94
C THR A 400 -33.79 -33.09 2.75
N ALA A 401 -33.23 -33.41 3.92
CA ALA A 401 -32.49 -32.47 4.75
C ALA A 401 -31.13 -32.13 4.13
N GLN A 402 -30.45 -33.13 3.54
CA GLN A 402 -29.19 -32.95 2.82
C GLN A 402 -29.34 -32.01 1.61
N ALA A 403 -30.39 -32.21 0.79
CA ALA A 403 -30.65 -31.38 -0.39
C ALA A 403 -30.92 -29.91 -0.01
N THR A 404 -31.66 -29.69 1.07
CA THR A 404 -31.99 -28.35 1.59
C THR A 404 -30.74 -27.59 2.09
N GLN A 405 -29.65 -28.30 2.42
CA GLN A 405 -28.43 -27.72 2.99
C GLN A 405 -27.25 -27.65 2.00
N ALA A 406 -27.24 -28.48 0.97
CA ALA A 406 -26.26 -28.38 -0.10
C ALA A 406 -26.48 -27.12 -0.95
N ASP A 407 -27.74 -26.72 -1.16
CA ASP A 407 -28.11 -25.55 -1.96
C ASP A 407 -27.48 -24.23 -1.48
N PRO A 408 -27.56 -23.82 -0.19
CA PRO A 408 -26.94 -22.59 0.28
C PRO A 408 -25.41 -22.58 0.16
N ARG A 409 -24.75 -23.73 0.32
CA ARG A 409 -23.28 -23.85 0.16
C ARG A 409 -22.86 -23.73 -1.30
N ARG A 410 -23.54 -24.45 -2.20
CA ARG A 410 -23.35 -24.33 -3.66
C ARG A 410 -23.60 -22.91 -4.13
N ARG A 411 -24.66 -22.27 -3.62
CA ARG A 411 -24.97 -20.89 -3.93
C ARG A 411 -23.89 -19.93 -3.45
N ALA A 412 -23.33 -20.13 -2.27
CA ALA A 412 -22.20 -19.34 -1.79
C ALA A 412 -20.95 -19.53 -2.68
N LEU A 413 -20.66 -20.76 -3.10
CA LEU A 413 -19.56 -21.02 -4.05
C LEU A 413 -19.76 -20.30 -5.38
N ASP A 414 -20.94 -20.36 -5.99
CA ASP A 414 -21.28 -19.62 -7.21
C ASP A 414 -20.99 -18.12 -7.06
N LEU A 415 -21.44 -17.53 -5.94
CA LEU A 415 -21.27 -16.12 -5.66
C LEU A 415 -19.81 -15.74 -5.45
N ILE A 416 -19.02 -16.58 -4.77
CA ILE A 416 -17.57 -16.40 -4.61
C ILE A 416 -16.88 -16.41 -5.98
N LEU A 417 -17.19 -17.39 -6.83
CA LEU A 417 -16.59 -17.51 -8.17
C LEU A 417 -16.99 -16.36 -9.10
N ARG A 418 -18.24 -15.89 -9.03
CA ARG A 418 -18.70 -14.72 -9.79
C ARG A 418 -18.04 -13.43 -9.31
N ALA A 419 -17.84 -13.26 -8.00
CA ALA A 419 -17.10 -12.12 -7.45
C ALA A 419 -15.64 -12.15 -7.92
N ASP A 420 -15.03 -13.33 -7.94
CA ASP A 420 -13.67 -13.55 -8.43
C ASP A 420 -13.53 -13.25 -9.94
N ASP A 421 -14.50 -13.64 -10.76
CA ASP A 421 -14.54 -13.32 -12.19
C ASP A 421 -14.56 -11.80 -12.42
N LEU A 422 -15.38 -11.07 -11.63
CA LEU A 422 -15.42 -9.60 -11.70
C LEU A 422 -14.10 -8.97 -11.28
N LEU A 423 -13.45 -9.52 -10.25
CA LEU A 423 -12.14 -9.06 -9.78
C LEU A 423 -11.06 -9.26 -10.83
N CYS A 424 -10.95 -10.47 -11.39
CA CYS A 424 -9.84 -10.84 -12.26
C CYS A 424 -9.96 -10.26 -13.68
N PHE A 425 -11.19 -10.13 -14.22
CA PHE A 425 -11.40 -9.78 -15.63
C PHE A 425 -12.00 -8.39 -15.86
N GLU A 426 -12.93 -7.93 -15.01
CA GLU A 426 -13.71 -6.72 -15.28
C GLU A 426 -13.21 -5.49 -14.51
N LEU A 427 -12.74 -5.69 -13.27
CA LEU A 427 -12.29 -4.60 -12.41
C LEU A 427 -10.83 -4.19 -12.65
N THR A 428 -10.00 -5.12 -13.13
CA THR A 428 -8.59 -4.92 -13.51
C THR A 428 -8.42 -4.32 -14.89
N ALA A 429 -9.43 -4.42 -15.77
CA ALA A 429 -9.38 -3.85 -17.11
C ALA A 429 -9.23 -2.33 -17.05
N GLN A 430 -8.14 -1.81 -17.62
CA GLN A 430 -7.86 -0.38 -17.71
C GLN A 430 -8.84 0.29 -18.70
N GLY A 431 -9.92 0.87 -18.16
CA GLY A 431 -10.91 1.63 -18.92
C GLY A 431 -11.44 2.84 -18.15
N ASP A 432 -12.01 3.79 -18.89
CA ASP A 432 -12.62 5.01 -18.34
C ASP A 432 -14.07 4.74 -17.91
N ALA A 433 -14.34 4.99 -16.63
CA ALA A 433 -15.57 4.74 -15.88
C ALA A 433 -16.04 3.27 -15.82
N LEU A 434 -16.75 2.93 -14.75
CA LEU A 434 -17.52 1.68 -14.69
C LEU A 434 -18.73 1.82 -15.64
N PRO A 435 -18.96 0.87 -16.57
CA PRO A 435 -20.21 0.84 -17.31
C PRO A 435 -21.38 0.75 -16.33
N SER A 436 -22.47 1.48 -16.54
CA SER A 436 -23.67 1.44 -15.68
C SER A 436 -24.24 0.02 -15.51
N GLN A 437 -24.03 -0.83 -16.51
CA GLN A 437 -24.36 -2.26 -16.45
C GLN A 437 -23.52 -3.00 -15.39
N LEU A 438 -22.24 -2.66 -15.24
CA LEU A 438 -21.35 -3.26 -14.24
C LEU A 438 -21.73 -2.81 -12.83
N GLU A 439 -22.09 -1.54 -12.64
CA GLU A 439 -22.60 -1.05 -11.35
C GLU A 439 -23.87 -1.79 -10.92
N THR A 440 -24.79 -2.00 -11.87
CA THR A 440 -26.03 -2.76 -11.62
C THR A 440 -25.74 -4.22 -11.28
N ARG A 441 -24.79 -4.85 -12.00
CA ARG A 441 -24.34 -6.22 -11.72
C ARG A 441 -23.67 -6.34 -10.35
N LEU A 442 -22.83 -5.38 -9.97
CA LEU A 442 -22.17 -5.33 -8.67
C LEU A 442 -23.18 -5.17 -7.54
N ALA A 443 -24.14 -4.25 -7.69
CA ALA A 443 -25.20 -4.06 -6.70
C ALA A 443 -26.06 -5.33 -6.54
N GLY A 444 -26.42 -5.99 -7.65
CA GLY A 444 -27.12 -7.27 -7.63
C GLY A 444 -26.32 -8.36 -6.93
N LEU A 445 -25.03 -8.49 -7.26
CA LEU A 445 -24.15 -9.48 -6.64
C LEU A 445 -23.99 -9.25 -5.13
N PHE A 446 -23.82 -8.00 -4.67
CA PHE A 446 -23.77 -7.70 -3.24
C PHE A 446 -25.06 -8.06 -2.51
N GLY A 447 -26.22 -7.80 -3.13
CA GLY A 447 -27.52 -8.21 -2.58
C GLY A 447 -27.63 -9.73 -2.48
N GLU A 448 -27.20 -10.46 -3.51
CA GLU A 448 -27.20 -11.94 -3.52
C GLU A 448 -26.25 -12.51 -2.45
N MET A 449 -25.04 -11.95 -2.30
CA MET A 449 -24.07 -12.36 -1.26
C MET A 449 -24.61 -12.10 0.15
N GLN A 450 -25.23 -10.94 0.38
CA GLN A 450 -25.82 -10.61 1.68
C GLN A 450 -27.00 -11.52 2.03
N ALA A 451 -27.85 -11.85 1.04
CA ALA A 451 -28.94 -12.80 1.23
C ALA A 451 -28.42 -14.22 1.53
N ALA A 452 -27.39 -14.68 0.82
CA ALA A 452 -26.77 -15.98 1.07
C ALA A 452 -26.13 -16.04 2.47
N GLU A 453 -25.46 -14.98 2.92
CA GLU A 453 -24.92 -14.88 4.28
C GLU A 453 -26.04 -14.94 5.34
N GLY A 454 -27.17 -14.27 5.11
CA GLY A 454 -28.36 -14.35 5.98
C GLY A 454 -28.89 -15.78 6.10
N ASN A 455 -29.02 -16.47 4.97
CA ASN A 455 -29.47 -17.88 4.93
C ASN A 455 -28.50 -18.81 5.69
N LEU A 456 -27.18 -18.62 5.51
CA LEU A 456 -26.16 -19.41 6.22
C LEU A 456 -26.24 -19.20 7.73
N ARG A 457 -26.42 -17.96 8.19
CA ARG A 457 -26.60 -17.65 9.62
C ARG A 457 -27.88 -18.25 10.19
N GLU A 458 -28.99 -18.20 9.46
CA GLU A 458 -30.25 -18.82 9.88
C GLU A 458 -30.06 -20.33 10.07
N ILE A 459 -29.42 -20.99 9.10
CA ILE A 459 -29.10 -22.43 9.17
C ILE A 459 -28.17 -22.75 10.35
N MET A 460 -27.14 -21.94 10.60
CA MET A 460 -26.23 -22.11 11.74
C MET A 460 -26.97 -21.93 13.08
N SER A 461 -27.91 -21.00 13.17
CA SER A 461 -28.68 -20.74 14.39
C SER A 461 -29.70 -21.86 14.68
N ALA A 462 -30.20 -22.51 13.63
CA ALA A 462 -31.16 -23.60 13.71
C ALA A 462 -30.54 -24.97 14.01
N ALA A 463 -29.20 -25.10 14.01
CA ALA A 463 -28.47 -26.36 14.21
C ALA A 463 -27.80 -26.45 15.60
N PRO A 464 -28.55 -26.69 16.70
CA PRO A 464 -27.95 -26.91 18.01
C PRO A 464 -27.22 -28.27 18.03
N GLY A 465 -25.92 -28.24 18.37
CA GLY A 465 -25.14 -29.44 18.73
C GLY A 465 -24.39 -30.18 17.62
N HIS A 466 -24.45 -29.75 16.36
CA HIS A 466 -23.71 -30.39 15.25
C HIS A 466 -22.46 -29.55 14.90
N THR A 467 -21.33 -29.85 15.53
CA THR A 467 -20.06 -29.10 15.38
C THR A 467 -19.57 -29.11 13.94
N ALA A 468 -19.48 -30.28 13.30
CA ALA A 468 -19.00 -30.40 11.92
C ALA A 468 -19.85 -29.62 10.90
N ARG A 469 -21.18 -29.66 11.04
CA ARG A 469 -22.10 -28.88 10.19
C ARG A 469 -21.93 -27.37 10.40
N LYS A 470 -21.81 -26.93 11.65
CA LYS A 470 -21.60 -25.53 11.99
C LYS A 470 -20.26 -25.04 11.44
N ASP A 471 -19.22 -25.85 11.55
CA ASP A 471 -17.87 -25.56 11.05
C ASP A 471 -17.84 -25.45 9.53
N ALA A 472 -18.51 -26.34 8.80
CA ALA A 472 -18.66 -26.25 7.36
C ALA A 472 -19.39 -24.97 6.92
N MET A 473 -20.50 -24.61 7.59
CA MET A 473 -21.24 -23.39 7.26
C MET A 473 -20.45 -22.13 7.63
N LEU A 474 -19.70 -22.15 8.73
CA LEU A 474 -18.78 -21.06 9.12
C LEU A 474 -17.68 -20.88 8.08
N TYR A 475 -17.06 -21.97 7.62
CA TYR A 475 -16.06 -21.94 6.55
C TYR A 475 -16.63 -21.30 5.28
N VAL A 476 -17.79 -21.77 4.81
CA VAL A 476 -18.48 -21.24 3.63
C VAL A 476 -18.82 -19.75 3.81
N SER A 477 -19.36 -19.36 4.97
CA SER A 477 -19.71 -17.97 5.28
C SER A 477 -18.47 -17.06 5.30
N ASN A 478 -17.36 -17.53 5.88
CA ASN A 478 -16.12 -16.77 5.97
C ASN A 478 -15.53 -16.51 4.59
N HIS A 479 -15.51 -17.53 3.72
CA HIS A 479 -15.04 -17.36 2.34
C HIS A 479 -15.96 -16.48 1.51
N LEU A 480 -17.28 -16.56 1.70
CA LEU A 480 -18.24 -15.67 1.04
C LEU A 480 -18.04 -14.21 1.48
N LEU A 481 -17.88 -13.96 2.78
CA LEU A 481 -17.58 -12.65 3.33
C LEU A 481 -16.23 -12.12 2.79
N GLY A 482 -15.19 -12.95 2.79
CA GLY A 482 -13.88 -12.61 2.24
C GLY A 482 -13.94 -12.22 0.76
N ALA A 483 -14.71 -12.95 -0.06
CA ALA A 483 -14.93 -12.59 -1.46
C ALA A 483 -15.65 -11.23 -1.60
N ARG A 484 -16.64 -10.96 -0.73
CA ARG A 484 -17.40 -9.70 -0.73
C ARG A 484 -16.49 -8.51 -0.40
N LEU A 485 -15.67 -8.64 0.64
CA LEU A 485 -14.74 -7.60 1.08
C LEU A 485 -13.67 -7.30 0.02
N ARG A 486 -13.13 -8.34 -0.63
CA ARG A 486 -12.18 -8.17 -1.75
C ARG A 486 -12.81 -7.40 -2.91
N LEU A 487 -14.06 -7.73 -3.25
CA LEU A 487 -14.82 -7.03 -4.28
C LEU A 487 -15.03 -5.54 -3.92
N GLN A 488 -15.43 -5.24 -2.68
CA GLN A 488 -15.58 -3.86 -2.20
C GLN A 488 -14.26 -3.09 -2.26
N SER A 489 -13.18 -3.68 -1.77
CA SER A 489 -11.84 -3.07 -1.79
C SER A 489 -11.39 -2.76 -3.23
N ALA A 490 -11.63 -3.66 -4.17
CA ALA A 490 -11.31 -3.42 -5.58
C ALA A 490 -12.11 -2.26 -6.18
N ILE A 491 -13.40 -2.13 -5.85
CA ILE A 491 -14.23 -0.99 -6.29
C ILE A 491 -13.68 0.33 -5.73
N VAL A 492 -13.34 0.37 -4.44
CA VAL A 492 -12.77 1.57 -3.80
C VAL A 492 -11.42 1.95 -4.40
N ARG A 493 -10.53 0.98 -4.64
CA ARG A 493 -9.24 1.23 -5.31
C ARG A 493 -9.43 1.77 -6.72
N ARG A 494 -10.38 1.22 -7.47
CA ARG A 494 -10.69 1.68 -8.83
C ARG A 494 -11.26 3.10 -8.82
N SER A 495 -12.20 3.41 -7.93
CA SER A 495 -12.80 4.75 -7.83
C SER A 495 -11.78 5.80 -7.41
N ALA A 496 -10.89 5.48 -6.46
CA ALA A 496 -9.77 6.32 -6.08
C ALA A 496 -8.82 6.58 -7.27
N SER A 497 -8.48 5.53 -8.03
CA SER A 497 -7.64 5.65 -9.22
C SER A 497 -8.29 6.47 -10.34
N GLU A 498 -9.61 6.39 -10.49
CA GLU A 498 -10.36 7.20 -11.44
C GLU A 498 -10.41 8.68 -11.01
N LEU A 499 -10.59 8.95 -9.71
CA LEU A 499 -10.55 10.31 -9.17
C LEU A 499 -9.18 10.94 -9.41
N ALA A 500 -8.10 10.23 -9.08
CA ALA A 500 -6.73 10.69 -9.32
C ALA A 500 -6.46 10.98 -10.81
N ARG A 501 -6.93 10.12 -11.73
CA ARG A 501 -6.84 10.37 -13.18
C ARG A 501 -7.62 11.62 -13.61
N ARG A 502 -8.83 11.83 -13.08
CA ARG A 502 -9.63 13.03 -13.37
C ARG A 502 -8.97 14.30 -12.85
N GLU A 503 -8.37 14.25 -11.67
CA GLU A 503 -7.61 15.36 -11.10
C GLU A 503 -6.36 15.68 -11.92
N ALA A 504 -5.59 14.66 -12.31
CA ALA A 504 -4.44 14.81 -13.21
C ALA A 504 -4.83 15.39 -14.57
N ALA A 505 -5.94 14.93 -15.17
CA ALA A 505 -6.47 15.46 -16.42
C ALA A 505 -6.93 16.93 -16.29
N ARG A 506 -7.56 17.30 -15.16
CA ARG A 506 -7.92 18.70 -14.85
C ARG A 506 -6.69 19.57 -14.68
N ALA A 507 -5.67 19.10 -13.97
CA ALA A 507 -4.40 19.81 -13.81
C ALA A 507 -3.70 20.02 -15.15
N ALA A 508 -3.64 18.98 -16.00
CA ALA A 508 -3.09 19.07 -17.35
C ALA A 508 -3.86 20.06 -18.25
N ALA A 509 -5.19 20.04 -18.19
CA ALA A 509 -6.03 21.00 -18.91
C ALA A 509 -5.83 22.44 -18.43
N ALA A 510 -5.70 22.65 -17.11
CA ALA A 510 -5.40 23.96 -16.53
C ALA A 510 -4.01 24.46 -16.96
N ALA A 511 -2.99 23.60 -16.94
CA ALA A 511 -1.65 23.92 -17.40
C ALA A 511 -1.62 24.26 -18.90
N ALA A 512 -2.37 23.52 -19.73
CA ALA A 512 -2.51 23.82 -21.16
C ALA A 512 -3.19 25.17 -21.40
N ALA A 513 -4.24 25.49 -20.64
CA ALA A 513 -4.91 26.80 -20.71
C ALA A 513 -3.97 27.95 -20.30
N ALA A 514 -3.16 27.77 -19.25
CA ALA A 514 -2.17 28.77 -18.83
C ALA A 514 -1.08 29.02 -19.88
N ARG A 515 -0.62 27.97 -20.59
CA ARG A 515 0.32 28.09 -21.71
C ARG A 515 -0.27 28.87 -22.89
N LEU A 516 -1.55 28.68 -23.20
CA LEU A 516 -2.21 29.46 -24.25
C LEU A 516 -2.39 30.94 -23.86
N ALA A 517 -2.68 31.22 -22.58
CA ALA A 517 -2.79 32.59 -22.08
C ALA A 517 -1.46 33.37 -22.13
N THR A 518 -0.34 32.70 -21.83
CA THR A 518 1.00 33.32 -21.87
C THR A 518 1.47 33.60 -23.29
N VAL A 519 1.16 32.75 -24.27
CA VAL A 519 1.46 33.00 -25.70
C VAL A 519 0.63 34.16 -26.25
N SER A 520 -0.60 34.36 -25.77
CA SER A 520 -1.45 35.48 -26.19
C SER A 520 -1.03 36.84 -25.61
N SER A 521 -0.14 36.88 -24.61
CA SER A 521 0.32 38.10 -23.94
C SER A 521 1.70 38.58 -24.44
N ALA A 522 2.36 37.83 -25.33
CA ALA A 522 3.61 38.27 -25.93
C ALA A 522 3.34 39.39 -26.95
N ALA A 523 3.81 40.60 -26.64
CA ALA A 523 3.69 41.79 -27.48
C ALA A 523 4.24 41.53 -28.91
N PRO A 524 3.68 42.19 -29.95
CA PRO A 524 4.14 41.99 -31.32
C PRO A 524 5.59 42.47 -31.44
N VAL A 525 6.48 41.53 -31.74
CA VAL A 525 7.87 41.78 -32.11
C VAL A 525 7.87 42.57 -33.42
N GLU A 526 8.51 43.74 -33.44
CA GLU A 526 8.70 44.55 -34.64
C GLU A 526 9.46 43.75 -35.71
N GLU A 527 8.76 43.41 -36.80
CA GLU A 527 9.33 42.79 -38.00
C GLU A 527 10.25 43.78 -38.73
N SER A 528 11.56 43.61 -38.58
CA SER A 528 12.55 44.22 -39.45
C SER A 528 12.59 43.50 -40.82
N ALA A 529 12.03 44.18 -41.82
CA ALA A 529 12.32 44.15 -43.25
C ALA A 529 13.14 42.98 -43.82
N PHE A 530 12.48 42.06 -44.54
CA PHE A 530 12.98 41.53 -45.81
C PHE A 530 11.79 41.25 -46.74
N GLY A 531 11.77 41.95 -47.88
CA GLY A 531 10.66 41.93 -48.82
C GLY A 531 10.65 40.70 -49.71
N PHE A 532 9.47 40.12 -49.93
CA PHE A 532 9.02 39.63 -51.23
C PHE A 532 7.47 39.61 -51.25
N SER A 533 6.93 39.90 -52.44
CA SER A 533 5.55 40.28 -52.74
C SER A 533 4.51 39.15 -52.62
N HIS A 534 3.50 39.34 -51.76
CA HIS A 534 2.06 39.46 -52.10
C HIS A 534 1.19 39.42 -50.81
N PRO A 535 0.77 40.58 -50.25
CA PRO A 535 0.30 40.63 -48.86
C PRO A 535 -1.22 40.52 -48.66
N ARG A 536 -2.04 40.43 -49.73
CA ARG A 536 -3.51 40.55 -49.58
C ARG A 536 -4.23 39.22 -49.35
N THR A 537 -3.72 38.11 -49.87
CA THR A 537 -4.38 36.80 -49.73
C THR A 537 -4.06 36.12 -48.40
N ARG A 538 -2.84 36.26 -47.87
CA ARG A 538 -2.46 35.67 -46.58
C ARG A 538 -3.13 36.36 -45.38
N LYS A 539 -3.32 37.68 -45.42
CA LYS A 539 -4.02 38.41 -44.34
C LYS A 539 -5.50 38.04 -44.24
N LEU A 540 -6.16 37.79 -45.37
CA LEU A 540 -7.55 37.31 -45.40
C LEU A 540 -7.67 35.88 -44.87
N LEU A 541 -6.70 35.00 -45.17
CA LEU A 541 -6.70 33.62 -44.70
C LEU A 541 -6.44 33.52 -43.19
N VAL A 542 -5.50 34.31 -42.66
CA VAL A 542 -5.24 34.36 -41.21
C VAL A 542 -6.43 34.97 -40.46
N ALA A 543 -7.04 36.03 -40.98
CA ALA A 543 -8.25 36.60 -40.39
C ALA A 543 -9.42 35.61 -40.41
N ALA A 544 -9.60 34.85 -41.49
CA ALA A 544 -10.64 33.83 -41.59
C ALA A 544 -10.43 32.68 -40.59
N VAL A 545 -9.18 32.22 -40.40
CA VAL A 545 -8.87 31.17 -39.42
C VAL A 545 -9.11 31.65 -37.99
N ILE A 546 -8.78 32.91 -37.67
CA ILE A 546 -9.05 33.50 -36.35
C ILE A 546 -10.56 33.64 -36.12
N ILE A 547 -11.33 34.08 -37.12
CA ILE A 547 -12.79 34.20 -37.00
C ILE A 547 -13.45 32.83 -36.84
N ILE A 548 -12.99 31.79 -37.56
CA ILE A 548 -13.51 30.43 -37.42
C ILE A 548 -13.16 29.86 -36.03
N ALA A 549 -11.95 30.10 -35.53
CA ALA A 549 -11.55 29.68 -34.18
C ALA A 549 -12.36 30.38 -33.09
N LEU A 550 -12.61 31.69 -33.23
CA LEU A 550 -13.43 32.47 -32.29
C LEU A 550 -14.91 32.07 -32.36
N ALA A 551 -15.45 31.76 -33.55
CA ALA A 551 -16.81 31.26 -33.71
C ALA A 551 -16.98 29.86 -33.10
N GLY A 552 -15.98 28.99 -33.22
CA GLY A 552 -15.96 27.68 -32.55
C GLY A 552 -15.92 27.78 -31.03
N LEU A 553 -15.18 28.76 -30.50
CA LEU A 553 -15.12 29.02 -29.05
C LEU A 553 -16.43 29.62 -28.51
N ALA A 554 -17.06 30.52 -29.27
CA ALA A 554 -18.36 31.09 -28.91
C ALA A 554 -19.49 30.05 -28.96
N ALA A 555 -19.48 29.15 -29.94
CA ALA A 555 -20.46 28.06 -30.05
C ALA A 555 -20.32 27.02 -28.92
N THR A 556 -19.11 26.77 -28.43
CA THR A 556 -18.87 25.86 -27.29
C THR A 556 -19.21 26.49 -25.94
N LEU A 557 -19.02 27.81 -25.79
CA LEU A 557 -19.45 28.56 -24.60
C LEU A 557 -20.98 28.70 -24.52
N MET A 558 -21.67 28.99 -25.64
CA MET A 558 -23.13 29.06 -25.66
C MET A 558 -23.80 27.69 -25.47
N ARG A 559 -23.12 26.56 -25.75
CA ARG A 559 -23.63 25.22 -25.44
C ARG A 559 -23.55 24.88 -23.95
N ARG A 560 -22.71 25.59 -23.16
CA ARG A 560 -22.53 25.35 -21.72
C ARG A 560 -23.48 26.14 -20.81
N THR A 561 -24.15 27.17 -21.31
CA THR A 561 -24.99 28.05 -20.47
C THR A 561 -26.45 27.62 -20.32
N ASN A 562 -26.85 26.43 -20.80
CA ASN A 562 -28.25 25.96 -20.70
C ASN A 562 -28.49 24.83 -19.69
N VAL A 563 -27.62 24.68 -18.68
CA VAL A 563 -27.93 23.86 -17.50
C VAL A 563 -27.73 24.73 -16.26
N GLU A 564 -28.52 25.80 -16.15
CA GLU A 564 -28.85 26.35 -14.84
C GLU A 564 -29.80 25.34 -14.17
N GLN A 565 -29.26 24.58 -13.21
CA GLN A 565 -30.09 23.88 -12.23
C GLN A 565 -30.89 24.94 -11.48
N ARG A 566 -32.18 25.08 -11.84
CA ARG A 566 -33.17 25.70 -10.95
C ARG A 566 -33.18 24.89 -9.67
N LEU A 567 -32.54 25.42 -8.63
CA LEU A 567 -32.78 24.99 -7.26
C LEU A 567 -34.25 25.27 -6.94
N ASP A 568 -34.90 24.24 -6.44
CA ASP A 568 -36.29 24.23 -5.99
C ASP A 568 -36.46 25.32 -4.91
N PRO A 569 -37.45 26.24 -5.01
CA PRO A 569 -37.64 27.33 -4.05
C PRO A 569 -37.85 26.87 -2.60
N ASP A 570 -38.11 25.58 -2.38
CA ASP A 570 -38.26 24.98 -1.05
C ASP A 570 -36.94 24.45 -0.45
N VAL A 571 -35.81 24.59 -1.15
CA VAL A 571 -34.49 24.13 -0.66
C VAL A 571 -33.73 25.31 -0.02
N HIS A 572 -33.80 25.40 1.31
CA HIS A 572 -32.96 26.31 2.09
C HIS A 572 -31.60 25.67 2.41
N ALA A 573 -30.52 26.44 2.26
CA ALA A 573 -29.19 26.03 2.69
C ALA A 573 -29.18 25.86 4.22
N LEU A 574 -28.91 24.65 4.70
CA LEU A 574 -28.86 24.32 6.13
C LEU A 574 -27.70 25.06 6.80
N ASN A 575 -28.03 25.87 7.81
CA ASN A 575 -27.07 26.54 8.66
C ASN A 575 -26.42 25.50 9.60
N PRO A 576 -25.10 25.19 9.47
CA PRO A 576 -24.46 24.12 10.23
C PRO A 576 -24.40 24.40 11.74
N THR A 577 -24.64 25.64 12.18
CA THR A 577 -24.73 25.99 13.60
C THR A 577 -26.09 25.69 14.23
N GLU A 578 -27.10 25.35 13.43
CA GLU A 578 -28.46 25.01 13.89
C GLU A 578 -28.75 23.51 13.80
N LEU A 579 -27.80 22.70 13.34
CA LEU A 579 -27.95 21.24 13.33
C LEU A 579 -27.91 20.71 14.77
N PRO A 580 -28.92 19.94 15.20
CA PRO A 580 -28.91 19.34 16.52
C PRO A 580 -27.73 18.38 16.65
N GLY A 581 -27.08 18.40 17.82
CA GLY A 581 -25.89 17.59 18.11
C GLY A 581 -26.08 16.10 17.82
N SER A 582 -24.96 15.40 17.61
CA SER A 582 -24.87 13.98 17.22
C SER A 582 -25.78 13.04 18.03
N GLU A 583 -26.06 13.37 19.28
CA GLU A 583 -26.95 12.62 20.18
C GLU A 583 -28.43 12.58 19.72
N MET A 584 -28.93 13.64 19.08
CA MET A 584 -30.30 13.64 18.54
C MET A 584 -30.41 12.84 17.24
N LEU A 585 -29.35 12.78 16.43
CA LEU A 585 -29.30 11.92 15.23
C LEU A 585 -29.19 10.44 15.61
N ALA A 586 -28.46 10.12 16.68
CA ALA A 586 -28.45 8.78 17.27
C ALA A 586 -29.84 8.40 17.81
N SER A 587 -30.50 9.31 18.54
CA SER A 587 -31.87 9.09 19.04
C SER A 587 -32.91 8.97 17.92
N ALA A 588 -32.75 9.70 16.81
CA ALA A 588 -33.65 9.61 15.65
C ALA A 588 -33.47 8.28 14.89
N ARG A 589 -32.24 7.77 14.78
CA ARG A 589 -31.98 6.43 14.22
C ARG A 589 -32.57 5.33 15.10
N GLN A 590 -32.38 5.43 16.41
CA GLN A 590 -32.94 4.47 17.37
C GLN A 590 -34.48 4.46 17.38
N ARG A 591 -35.12 5.62 17.17
CA ARG A 591 -36.59 5.74 17.01
C ARG A 591 -37.10 5.24 15.67
N ARG A 592 -36.31 5.33 14.59
CA ARG A 592 -36.66 4.76 13.29
C ARG A 592 -36.72 3.24 13.36
N ASP A 593 -35.76 2.63 14.03
CA ASP A 593 -35.66 1.17 14.10
C ASP A 593 -36.74 0.56 15.01
N THR A 594 -37.29 1.33 15.95
CA THR A 594 -38.45 0.91 16.76
C THR A 594 -39.80 1.09 16.06
N LEU A 595 -39.90 1.95 15.05
CA LEU A 595 -41.12 2.15 14.26
C LEU A 595 -41.27 1.17 13.09
N VAL A 596 -40.24 0.37 12.78
CA VAL A 596 -40.26 -0.66 11.73
C VAL A 596 -40.70 -2.04 12.29
N CYS A 597 -40.94 -2.16 13.60
CA CYS A 597 -41.44 -3.38 14.24
C CYS A 597 -42.89 -3.28 14.76
N ILE A 598 -43.75 -2.47 14.11
CA ILE A 598 -45.21 -2.50 14.31
C ILE A 598 -45.91 -2.78 12.98
#